data_AF-A0A355Q2M6-F1
#
_entry.id   AF-A0A355Q2M6-F1
#
_cell.length_a   1.000
_cell.length_b   1.000
_cell.length_c   1.000
_cell.angle_alpha   90.00
_cell.angle_beta   90.00
_cell.angle_gamma   90.00
#
_symmetry.space_group_name_H-M   'P 1'
#
loop_
_entity.id
_entity.type
_entity.pdbx_description
1 polymer ?
#
loop_
_entity_poly.entity_id
_entity_poly.type
_entity_poly.pdbx_seq_one_letter_code
_entity_poly.pdbx_strand_id
1 'polypeptide(L)' 'MLRIRFLWIGRTQEAYLREGLKIYQQRLQHYAHIVTEEIKPQRRWQSLPEITRKQAETKALQERLLPGEQSILLD' A
#
# COMPACT_ATOMS: atom_id res chain seq x y z
N MET A 1 2.71 -19.10 -10.59
CA MET A 1 1.58 -18.13 -10.72
C MET A 1 2.12 -16.75 -10.36
N LEU A 2 1.80 -15.70 -11.12
CA LEU A 2 2.30 -14.35 -10.86
C LEU A 2 1.80 -13.86 -9.50
N ARG A 3 2.69 -13.26 -8.69
CA ARG A 3 2.33 -12.62 -7.41
C ARG A 3 2.42 -11.11 -7.59
N ILE A 4 1.35 -10.41 -7.24
CA ILE A 4 1.28 -8.95 -7.31
C ILE A 4 1.00 -8.43 -5.90
N ARG A 5 1.90 -7.58 -5.39
CA ARG A 5 1.75 -6.90 -4.11
C ARG A 5 1.36 -5.45 -4.35
N PHE A 6 0.22 -5.05 -3.80
CA PHE A 6 -0.17 -3.64 -3.70
C PHE A 6 0.20 -3.14 -2.32
N LEU A 7 1.07 -2.14 -2.28
CA LEU A 7 1.55 -1.51 -1.05
C LEU A 7 1.25 -0.02 -1.14
N TRP A 8 0.54 0.53 -0.17
CA TRP A 8 0.27 1.97 -0.11
C TRP A 8 0.27 2.48 1.33
N ILE A 9 0.45 3.78 1.48
CA ILE A 9 0.28 4.47 2.76
C ILE A 9 -1.09 5.11 2.78
N GLY A 10 -1.86 4.84 3.83
CA GLY A 10 -3.20 5.37 3.91
C GLY A 10 -3.96 4.98 5.16
N ARG A 11 -5.19 5.50 5.23
CA ARG A 11 -6.22 5.00 6.12
C ARG A 11 -7.50 4.88 5.31
N THR A 12 -7.63 3.80 4.54
CA THR A 12 -8.86 3.40 3.87
C THR A 12 -9.92 3.17 4.95
N GLN A 13 -10.75 4.17 5.18
CA GLN A 13 -11.72 4.21 6.30
C GLN A 13 -13.14 4.02 5.79
N GLU A 14 -13.40 4.50 4.58
CA GLU A 14 -14.68 4.45 3.92
C GLU A 14 -15.08 3.01 3.62
N ALA A 15 -16.28 2.62 4.05
CA ALA A 15 -16.78 1.27 3.88
C ALA A 15 -16.83 0.84 2.40
N TYR A 16 -17.29 1.74 1.52
CA TYR A 16 -17.40 1.47 0.09
C TYR A 16 -16.03 1.19 -0.57
N LEU A 17 -14.95 1.82 -0.11
CA LEU A 17 -13.59 1.55 -0.60
C LEU A 17 -13.11 0.16 -0.16
N ARG A 18 -13.38 -0.22 1.09
CA ARG A 18 -13.02 -1.55 1.60
C ARG A 18 -13.79 -2.66 0.90
N GLU A 19 -15.07 -2.44 0.63
CA GLU A 19 -15.91 -3.36 -0.14
C GLU A 19 -15.43 -3.47 -1.58
N GLY A 20 -15.15 -2.34 -2.23
CA GLY A 20 -14.57 -2.30 -3.57
C GLY A 20 -13.27 -3.11 -3.65
N LEU A 21 -12.32 -2.87 -2.74
CA LEU A 21 -11.06 -3.62 -2.67
C LEU A 21 -11.30 -5.14 -2.58
N LYS A 22 -12.23 -5.59 -1.74
CA LYS A 22 -12.57 -7.02 -1.63
C LYS A 22 -13.14 -7.57 -2.92
N ILE A 23 -14.07 -6.87 -3.56
CA ILE A 23 -14.70 -7.30 -4.83
C ILE A 23 -13.64 -7.46 -5.91
N TYR A 24 -12.76 -6.47 -6.08
CA TYR A 24 -11.72 -6.53 -7.10
C TYR A 24 -10.66 -7.59 -6.78
N GLN A 25 -10.26 -7.74 -5.51
CA GLN A 25 -9.33 -8.79 -5.10
C GLN A 25 -9.90 -10.20 -5.37
N GLN A 26 -11.18 -10.43 -5.10
CA GLN A 26 -11.85 -11.70 -5.42
C GLN A 26 -11.92 -11.97 -6.92
N ARG A 27 -12.08 -10.94 -7.76
CA ARG A 27 -12.07 -11.12 -9.23
C ARG A 27 -10.67 -11.42 -9.75
N LEU A 28 -9.65 -10.76 -9.20
CA LEU A 28 -8.27 -10.89 -9.64
C LEU A 28 -7.59 -12.19 -9.18
N GLN A 29 -8.09 -12.84 -8.12
CA GLN A 29 -7.49 -14.07 -7.57
C GLN A 29 -7.38 -15.21 -8.60
N HIS A 30 -8.25 -15.21 -9.62
CA HIS A 30 -8.24 -16.19 -10.70
C HIS A 30 -7.06 -16.01 -11.68
N TYR A 31 -6.45 -14.82 -11.71
CA TYR A 31 -5.39 -14.47 -12.66
C TYR A 31 -4.02 -14.37 -11.99
N ALA A 32 -3.97 -13.92 -10.73
CA ALA A 32 -2.74 -13.72 -9.99
C ALA A 32 -2.97 -13.85 -8.48
N HIS A 33 -1.90 -14.17 -7.75
CA HIS A 33 -1.92 -14.12 -6.30
C HIS A 33 -1.78 -12.66 -5.85
N ILE A 34 -2.91 -12.03 -5.53
CA ILE A 34 -2.98 -10.64 -5.08
C ILE A 34 -2.80 -10.56 -3.57
N VAL A 35 -1.82 -9.75 -3.16
CA VAL A 35 -1.57 -9.41 -1.76
C VAL A 35 -1.69 -7.90 -1.61
N THR A 36 -2.52 -7.44 -0.68
CA THR A 36 -2.74 -6.03 -0.39
C THR A 36 -2.17 -5.70 0.99
N GLU A 37 -1.47 -4.58 1.09
CA GLU A 37 -0.80 -4.17 2.31
C GLU A 37 -0.92 -2.65 2.49
N GLU A 38 -1.61 -2.26 3.56
CA GLU A 38 -1.79 -0.86 3.93
C GLU A 38 -0.86 -0.49 5.08
N ILE A 39 -0.01 0.52 4.87
CA ILE A 39 0.80 1.13 5.92
C ILE A 39 0.00 2.29 6.52
N LYS A 40 -0.40 2.14 7.78
CA LYS A 40 -1.11 3.22 8.49
C LYS A 40 -0.14 4.35 8.83
N PRO A 41 -0.43 5.61 8.45
CA PRO A 41 0.39 6.74 8.83
C PRO A 41 0.38 6.91 10.35
N GLN A 42 1.58 6.97 10.92
CA GLN A 42 1.77 7.14 12.35
C GLN A 42 1.25 8.53 12.79
N ARG A 43 0.64 8.62 13.98
CA ARG A 43 0.14 9.91 14.52
C ARG A 43 1.23 10.98 14.54
N ARG A 44 2.48 10.59 14.81
CA ARG A 44 3.65 11.49 14.86
C ARG A 44 3.97 12.13 13.50
N TRP A 45 3.57 11.52 12.38
CA TRP A 45 3.83 12.07 11.05
C TRP A 45 2.88 13.20 10.67
N GLN A 46 1.69 13.24 11.29
CA GLN A 46 0.68 14.26 10.99
C GLN A 46 1.09 15.66 11.47
N SER A 47 1.97 15.72 12.48
CA SER A 47 2.53 16.97 13.00
C SER A 47 3.85 17.37 12.34
N LEU A 48 4.38 16.57 11.41
CA LEU A 48 5.64 16.88 10.72
C LEU A 48 5.41 17.82 9.53
N PRO A 49 6.40 18.65 9.18
CA PRO A 49 6.42 19.37 7.91
C PRO A 49 6.27 18.40 6.72
N GLU A 50 5.65 18.84 5.62
CA GLU A 50 5.30 17.99 4.47
C GLU A 50 6.49 17.18 3.93
N ILE A 51 7.65 17.82 3.76
CA ILE A 51 8.88 17.18 3.26
C ILE A 51 9.33 16.06 4.22
N THR A 52 9.35 16.34 5.52
CA THR A 52 9.76 15.38 6.55
C THR A 52 8.75 14.23 6.67
N ARG A 53 7.46 14.53 6.51
CA ARG A 53 6.41 13.51 6.46
C ARG A 53 6.60 12.59 5.26
N LYS A 54 6.79 13.13 4.05
CA LYS A 54 7.06 12.36 2.83
C LYS A 54 8.30 11.48 2.99
N GLN A 55 9.37 11.98 3.60
CA GLN A 55 10.57 11.17 3.88
C GLN A 55 10.28 10.00 4.83
N ALA A 56 9.50 10.22 5.89
CA ALA A 56 9.10 9.16 6.81
C ALA A 56 8.20 8.12 6.14
N GLU A 57 7.26 8.56 5.31
CA GLU A 57 6.38 7.73 4.49
C GLU A 57 7.20 6.89 3.50
N THR A 58 8.11 7.50 2.74
CA THR A 58 9.01 6.79 1.82
C THR A 58 9.85 5.75 2.54
N LYS A 59 10.40 6.07 3.72
CA LYS A 59 11.18 5.10 4.51
C LYS A 59 10.33 3.89 4.91
N ALA A 60 9.10 4.12 5.36
CA ALA A 60 8.18 3.04 5.73
C ALA A 60 7.81 2.16 4.51
N LEU A 61 7.66 2.73 3.31
CA LEU A 61 7.48 1.96 2.09
C LEU A 61 8.71 1.10 1.78
N GLN A 62 9.90 1.71 1.80
CA GLN A 62 11.16 1.03 1.49
C GLN A 62 11.43 -0.16 2.40
N GLU A 63 11.11 -0.06 3.70
CA GLU A 63 11.25 -1.15 4.67
C GLU A 63 10.37 -2.39 4.34
N ARG A 64 9.36 -2.23 3.47
CA ARG A 64 8.43 -3.30 3.07
C ARG A 64 8.67 -3.83 1.67
N LEU A 65 9.53 -3.16 0.89
CA LEU A 65 9.97 -3.64 -0.42
C LEU A 65 10.91 -4.84 -0.20
N LEU A 66 10.69 -5.91 -0.94
CA LEU A 66 11.55 -7.08 -0.86
C LEU A 66 12.64 -7.04 -1.94
N PRO A 67 13.88 -7.42 -1.60
CA PRO A 67 14.95 -7.51 -2.60
C PRO A 67 14.58 -8.55 -3.65
N GLY A 68 14.67 -8.16 -4.93
CA GLY A 68 14.34 -9.03 -6.07
C GLY A 68 12.89 -8.94 -6.57
N GLU A 69 12.01 -8.19 -5.91
CA GLU A 69 10.70 -7.84 -6.49
C GLU A 69 10.85 -6.69 -7.50
N GLN A 70 10.16 -6.80 -8.65
CA GLN A 70 10.03 -5.67 -9.56
C GLN A 70 9.09 -4.63 -8.94
N SER A 71 9.62 -3.46 -8.63
CA SER A 71 8.85 -2.35 -8.07
C SER A 71 8.32 -1.44 -9.17
N ILE A 72 7.01 -1.22 -9.19
CA ILE A 72 6.33 -0.25 -10.06
C ILE A 72 5.72 0.80 -9.15
N LEU A 73 6.18 2.06 -9.28
CA LEU A 73 5.71 3.17 -8.48
C LEU A 73 4.56 3.88 -9.20
N LEU A 74 3.53 4.24 -8.44
CA LEU A 74 2.39 5.02 -8.89
C LEU A 74 2.43 6.35 -8.14
N ASP A 75 2.39 7.46 -8.87
CA ASP A 75 2.32 8.85 -8.35
C ASP A 75 1.02 9.49 -8.86
#